data_AF-A0A7C1B7J9-F1
#
_entry.id   AF-A0A7C1B7J9-F1
#
_cell.length_a   1.000
_cell.length_b   1.000
_cell.length_c   1.000
_cell.angle_alpha   90.00
_cell.angle_beta   90.00
_cell.angle_gamma   90.00
#
_symmetry.space_group_name_H-M   'P 1'
#
loop_
_entity.id
_entity.type
_entity.pdbx_description
1 polymer ?
#
loop_
_entity_poly.entity_id
_entity_poly.type
_entity_poly.pdbx_seq_one_letter_code
_entity_poly.pdbx_strand_id
1 'polypeptide(L)' 'MSFEPKIVGFLCNWCAYTGADLAGTSRMKYPPNVRVIR' A
#
# COMPACT_ATOMS: atom_id res chain seq x y z
N MET A 1 17.51 17.61 -4.71
CA MET A 1 16.67 16.63 -5.45
C MET A 1 16.73 15.31 -4.69
N SER A 2 15.74 15.01 -3.86
CA SER A 2 15.66 13.70 -3.20
C SER A 2 14.86 12.77 -4.10
N PHE A 3 15.40 11.61 -4.43
CA PHE A 3 14.71 10.59 -5.23
C PHE A 3 13.71 9.84 -4.35
N GLU A 4 12.43 9.87 -4.70
CA GLU A 4 11.40 9.06 -4.05
C GLU A 4 11.10 7.81 -4.91
N PRO A 5 11.38 6.60 -4.42
CA PRO A 5 11.20 5.38 -5.20
C PRO A 5 9.71 5.12 -5.40
N LYS A 6 9.29 4.90 -6.65
CA LYS A 6 7.91 4.49 -6.99
C LYS A 6 7.80 2.98 -6.83
N ILE A 7 6.97 2.52 -5.90
CA ILE A 7 6.80 1.10 -5.58
C ILE A 7 5.44 0.63 -6.08
N VAL A 8 5.40 -0.49 -6.79
CA VAL A 8 4.16 -1.15 -7.21
C VAL A 8 4.02 -2.47 -6.46
N GLY A 9 2.89 -2.68 -5.81
CA GLY A 9 2.56 -3.93 -5.11
C GLY A 9 1.37 -4.61 -5.77
N PHE A 10 1.49 -5.92 -6.02
CA PHE A 10 0.37 -6.76 -6.46
C PHE A 10 -0.20 -7.48 -5.25
N LEU A 11 -1.44 -7.16 -4.89
CA LEU A 11 -2.10 -7.68 -3.71
C LEU A 11 -3.28 -8.54 -4.12
N CYS A 12 -3.33 -9.77 -3.61
CA CYS A 12 -4.47 -10.64 -3.87
C CYS A 12 -5.77 -10.07 -3.27
N ASN A 13 -6.89 -10.39 -3.92
CA ASN A 13 -8.23 -9.92 -3.56
C ASN A 13 -8.67 -10.19 -2.12
N TRP A 14 -8.22 -11.31 -1.54
CA TRP A 14 -8.86 -11.89 -0.36
C TRP A 14 -8.12 -11.60 0.95
N CYS A 15 -6.79 -11.61 0.92
CA CYS A 15 -5.99 -11.44 2.13
C CYS A 15 -5.20 -10.14 2.10
N ALA A 16 -4.41 -9.94 1.04
CA ALA A 16 -3.48 -8.83 0.98
C ALA A 16 -4.20 -7.49 0.81
N TYR A 17 -5.16 -7.40 -0.11
CA TYR A 17 -5.91 -6.15 -0.33
C TYR A 17 -6.75 -5.78 0.91
N THR A 18 -7.40 -6.76 1.55
CA THR A 18 -8.13 -6.55 2.81
C THR A 18 -7.22 -6.13 3.95
N GLY A 19 -5.98 -6.63 3.99
CA GLY A 19 -4.96 -6.16 4.93
C GLY A 19 -4.56 -4.70 4.70
N ALA A 20 -4.48 -4.27 3.43
CA ALA A 20 -4.24 -2.87 3.09
C ALA A 20 -5.42 -1.96 3.49
N ASP A 21 -6.67 -2.42 3.29
CA ASP A 21 -7.87 -1.73 3.76
C ASP A 21 -7.85 -1.60 5.30
N LEU A 22 -7.51 -2.68 6.02
CA LEU A 22 -7.39 -2.67 7.47
C LEU A 22 -6.33 -1.68 7.94
N ALA A 23 -5.15 -1.65 7.32
CA ALA A 23 -4.09 -0.69 7.64
C ALA A 23 -4.58 0.77 7.47
N GLY A 24 -5.40 1.03 6.45
CA GLY A 24 -6.08 2.31 6.25
C GLY A 24 -7.07 2.66 7.37
N THR A 25 -7.96 1.72 7.73
CA THR A 25 -8.94 1.93 8.82
C THR A 25 -8.28 2.13 10.19
N SER A 26 -7.17 1.42 10.45
CA SER A 26 -6.35 1.55 11.65
C SER A 26 -5.45 2.79 11.64
N ARG A 27 -5.47 3.60 10.58
CA ARG A 27 -4.65 4.81 10.42
C ARG A 27 -3.15 4.54 10.58
N MET A 28 -2.70 3.37 10.12
CA MET A 28 -1.28 3.03 10.12
C MET A 28 -0.54 3.95 9.15
N LYS A 29 0.48 4.66 9.62
CA LYS A 29 1.26 5.57 8.77
C LYS A 29 2.22 4.77 7.90
N TYR A 30 2.21 5.04 6.61
CA TYR A 30 3.15 4.51 5.63
C TYR A 30 3.51 5.59 4.61
N PRO A 31 4.66 5.50 3.92
CA PRO A 31 5.04 6.45 2.89
C PRO A 31 4.09 6.39 1.67
N PRO A 32 3.76 7.51 1.01
CA PRO A 32 2.77 7.58 -0.07
C PRO A 32 3.27 7.03 -1.42
N ASN A 33 4.43 6.36 -1.44
CA ASN A 33 5.12 5.96 -2.64
C ASN A 33 4.73 4.57 -3.17
N VAL A 34 3.88 3.86 -2.44
CA VAL A 34 3.34 2.54 -2.81
C VAL A 34 2.03 2.71 -3.58
N ARG A 35 1.91 2.02 -4.72
CA ARG A 35 0.69 1.91 -5.51
C ARG A 35 0.28 0.45 -5.57
N VAL A 36 -0.92 0.18 -5.07
CA VAL A 36 -1.48 -1.16 -5.01
C VAL A 36 -2.24 -1.47 -6.30
N ILE A 37 -1.95 -2.62 -6.90
CA ILE A 37 -2.74 -3.25 -7.94
C ILE A 37 -3.41 -4.47 -7.32
N ARG A 38 -4.72 -4.55 -7.53
CA ARG A 38 -5.58 -5.63 -7.07
C ARG A 38 -5.63 -6.75 -8.10
#